data_AF-A0A1E3HYR5-F1
#
_entry.id   AF-A0A1E3HYR5-F1
#
_cell.length_a   1.000
_cell.length_b   1.000
_cell.length_c   1.000
_cell.angle_alpha   90.00
_cell.angle_beta   90.00
_cell.angle_gamma   90.00
#
_symmetry.space_group_name_H-M   'P 1'
#
loop_
_entity.id
_entity.type
_entity.pdbx_description
1 polymer ?
#
loop_
_entity_poly.entity_id
_entity_poly.type
_entity_poly.pdbx_seq_one_letter_code
_entity_poly.pdbx_strand_id
1 'polypeptide(L)'
;MATIPARLAKATKSIHSWEEARSASLAAYRTWYRSAPEIVQLYGLHVSPTLVRMKIRQDFERNRETITDLSVMNIMLLKNHQEFQETMNLWKQECRRCPTPAVWRGRPWRTPTISTREPEMFQEEDANQSPL
;
A
#
# COMPACT_ATOMS: atom_id res chain seq x y z
N MET A 1 13.21 6.28 33.54
CA MET A 1 13.61 6.77 32.20
C MET A 1 12.39 6.69 31.30
N ALA A 2 11.99 7.79 30.65
CA ALA A 2 10.92 7.81 29.66
C ALA A 2 11.53 7.84 28.26
N THR A 3 11.13 6.91 27.39
CA THR A 3 11.63 6.81 26.01
C THR A 3 10.68 7.53 25.05
N ILE A 4 11.23 8.33 24.12
CA ILE A 4 10.46 9.04 23.10
C ILE A 4 10.06 8.03 22.00
N PRO A 5 8.79 7.99 21.56
CA PRO A 5 8.35 7.04 20.54
C PRO A 5 8.89 7.38 19.15
N ALA A 6 8.96 6.36 18.29
CA ALA A 6 9.42 6.52 16.91
C ALA A 6 8.45 7.40 16.07
N ARG A 7 8.97 7.92 14.94
CA ARG A 7 8.18 8.72 13.99
C ARG A 7 6.95 7.93 13.53
N LEU A 8 5.77 8.57 13.62
CA LEU A 8 4.45 8.02 13.26
C LEU A 8 3.94 6.88 14.16
N ALA A 9 4.58 6.63 15.31
CA ALA A 9 4.07 5.69 16.30
C ALA A 9 2.69 6.12 16.83
N LYS A 10 1.80 5.13 16.97
CA LYS A 10 0.49 5.31 17.62
C LYS A 10 0.33 4.23 18.68
N ALA A 11 -0.27 4.60 19.80
CA ALA A 11 -0.70 3.63 20.80
C ALA A 11 -1.82 2.75 20.23
N THR A 12 -1.76 1.46 20.53
CA THR A 12 -2.80 0.51 20.13
C THR A 12 -4.09 0.83 20.85
N LYS A 13 -5.18 1.02 20.09
CA LYS A 13 -6.54 1.16 20.63
C LYS A 13 -7.34 -0.10 20.30
N SER A 14 -8.05 -0.65 21.28
CA SER A 14 -9.07 -1.68 21.04
C SER A 14 -10.36 -1.03 20.56
N ILE A 15 -10.91 -1.51 19.45
CA ILE A 15 -12.20 -1.05 18.94
C ILE A 15 -13.27 -2.05 19.34
N HIS A 16 -14.39 -1.52 19.84
CA HIS A 16 -15.53 -2.31 20.34
C HIS A 16 -16.78 -2.19 19.45
N SER A 17 -16.80 -1.26 18.50
CA SER A 17 -17.92 -1.02 17.57
C SER A 17 -17.47 -1.08 16.11
N TRP A 18 -18.34 -1.60 15.24
CA TRP A 18 -18.11 -1.65 13.80
C TRP A 18 -18.06 -0.26 13.15
N GLU A 19 -18.77 0.72 13.70
CA GLU A 19 -18.75 2.10 13.20
C GLU A 19 -17.37 2.74 13.39
N GLU A 20 -16.79 2.56 14.59
CA GLU A 20 -15.43 2.98 14.89
C GLU A 20 -14.42 2.27 13.97
N ALA A 21 -14.57 0.97 13.75
CA ALA A 21 -13.69 0.20 12.87
C ALA A 21 -13.76 0.67 11.41
N ARG A 22 -14.97 1.02 10.93
CA ARG A 22 -15.17 1.61 9.61
C ARG A 22 -14.52 2.98 9.50
N SER A 23 -14.69 3.83 10.50
CA SER A 23 -14.06 5.16 10.51
C SER A 23 -12.52 5.06 10.51
N ALA A 24 -11.97 4.14 11.30
CA ALA A 24 -10.53 3.90 11.42
C ALA A 24 -9.93 3.33 10.13
N SER A 25 -10.61 2.35 9.51
CA SER A 25 -10.17 1.78 8.22
C SER A 25 -10.18 2.81 7.09
N LEU A 26 -11.19 3.68 7.02
CA LEU A 26 -11.23 4.79 6.06
C LEU A 26 -10.13 5.82 6.32
N ALA A 27 -9.84 6.13 7.59
CA ALA A 27 -8.74 7.02 7.95
C ALA A 27 -7.37 6.43 7.55
N ALA A 28 -7.18 5.13 7.77
CA ALA A 28 -5.99 4.41 7.33
C ALA A 28 -5.85 4.44 5.80
N TYR A 29 -6.93 4.12 5.06
CA TYR A 29 -6.95 4.18 3.60
C TYR A 29 -6.56 5.56 3.06
N ARG A 30 -7.14 6.64 3.61
CA ARG A 30 -6.80 8.02 3.20
C ARG A 30 -5.34 8.37 3.46
N THR A 31 -4.78 7.88 4.57
CA THR A 31 -3.37 8.11 4.92
C THR A 31 -2.46 7.45 3.88
N TRP A 32 -2.71 6.17 3.56
CA TRP A 32 -2.00 5.44 2.51
C TRP A 32 -2.15 6.08 1.12
N TYR A 33 -3.34 6.55 0.78
CA TYR A 33 -3.60 7.17 -0.52
C TYR A 33 -2.79 8.46 -0.72
N ARG A 34 -2.68 9.28 0.33
CA ARG A 34 -1.92 10.55 0.32
C ARG A 34 -0.41 10.31 0.30
N SER A 35 0.06 9.26 0.95
CA SER A 35 1.48 8.96 1.06
C SER A 35 2.04 8.20 -0.15
N ALA A 36 1.19 7.74 -1.08
CA ALA A 36 1.61 7.03 -2.30
C ALA A 36 2.75 7.71 -3.10
N PRO A 37 2.71 9.02 -3.42
CA PRO A 37 3.83 9.67 -4.11
C PRO A 37 5.12 9.71 -3.28
N GLU A 38 5.02 9.85 -1.96
CA GLU A 38 6.17 9.81 -1.05
C GLU A 38 6.82 8.42 -1.08
N ILE A 39 6.04 7.34 -1.07
CA ILE A 39 6.56 5.96 -1.20
C ILE A 39 7.35 5.80 -2.50
N VAL A 40 6.82 6.26 -3.63
CA VAL A 40 7.52 6.15 -4.92
C VAL A 40 8.88 6.85 -4.88
N GLN A 41 8.96 8.03 -4.25
CA GLN A 41 10.20 8.79 -4.12
C GLN A 41 11.19 8.14 -3.14
N LEU A 42 10.72 7.74 -1.95
CA LEU A 42 11.55 7.11 -0.92
C LEU A 42 12.22 5.83 -1.41
N TYR A 43 11.49 5.06 -2.21
CA TYR A 43 11.92 3.77 -2.73
C TYR A 43 12.50 3.85 -4.15
N GLY A 44 12.50 5.02 -4.80
CA GLY A 44 13.04 5.16 -6.18
C GLY A 44 12.35 4.27 -7.20
N LEU A 45 11.04 4.02 -7.02
CA LEU A 45 10.29 3.06 -7.82
C LEU A 45 10.02 3.59 -9.23
N HIS A 46 10.27 2.77 -10.27
CA HIS A 46 9.93 3.09 -11.67
C HIS A 46 8.43 2.93 -12.01
N VAL A 47 7.53 3.05 -11.02
CA VAL A 47 6.08 2.93 -11.23
C VAL A 47 5.38 4.25 -10.93
N SER A 48 4.29 4.51 -11.66
CA SER A 48 3.48 5.71 -11.40
C SER A 48 2.77 5.62 -10.04
N PRO A 49 2.56 6.75 -9.35
CA PRO A 49 1.83 6.78 -8.08
C PRO A 49 0.37 6.34 -8.21
N THR A 50 -0.20 6.41 -9.43
CA THR A 50 -1.53 5.88 -9.74
C THR A 50 -1.59 4.36 -9.59
N LEU A 51 -0.59 3.64 -10.11
CA LEU A 51 -0.51 2.18 -9.97
C LEU A 51 -0.42 1.77 -8.49
N VAL A 52 0.37 2.50 -7.69
CA VAL A 52 0.48 2.27 -6.24
C VAL A 52 -0.87 2.45 -5.54
N ARG A 53 -1.62 3.52 -5.87
CA ARG A 53 -2.97 3.76 -5.32
C ARG A 53 -3.95 2.66 -5.69
N MET A 54 -3.89 2.15 -6.91
CA MET A 54 -4.73 1.02 -7.33
C MET A 54 -4.40 -0.25 -6.55
N LYS A 55 -3.11 -0.52 -6.30
CA LYS A 55 -2.70 -1.65 -5.47
C LYS A 55 -3.15 -1.52 -4.01
N ILE A 56 -3.00 -0.34 -3.42
CA ILE A 56 -3.55 -0.05 -2.09
C ILE A 56 -5.05 -0.33 -2.07
N ARG A 57 -5.81 0.13 -3.07
CA ARG A 57 -7.25 -0.13 -3.15
C ARG A 57 -7.58 -1.63 -3.20
N GLN A 58 -6.90 -2.39 -4.07
CA GLN A 58 -7.08 -3.84 -4.18
C GLN A 58 -6.85 -4.55 -2.85
N ASP A 59 -5.82 -4.14 -2.09
CA ASP A 59 -5.53 -4.72 -0.78
C ASP A 59 -6.63 -4.43 0.25
N PHE A 60 -7.17 -3.21 0.27
CA PHE A 60 -8.25 -2.85 1.18
C PHE A 60 -9.59 -3.53 0.82
N GLU A 61 -9.89 -3.69 -0.47
CA GLU A 61 -11.07 -4.42 -0.94
C GLU A 61 -11.00 -5.90 -0.55
N ARG A 62 -9.84 -6.53 -0.70
CA ARG A 62 -9.65 -7.92 -0.26
C ARG A 62 -9.85 -8.12 1.24
N ASN A 63 -9.35 -7.19 2.06
CA ASN A 63 -9.52 -7.26 3.50
C ASN A 63 -10.99 -7.06 3.91
N ARG A 64 -11.76 -6.32 3.13
CA ARG A 64 -13.19 -6.14 3.37
C ARG A 64 -13.97 -7.44 3.16
N GLU A 65 -13.57 -8.27 2.20
CA GLU A 65 -14.25 -9.53 1.88
C GLU A 65 -13.95 -10.65 2.87
N THR A 66 -12.73 -10.70 3.40
CA THR A 66 -12.27 -11.81 4.26
C THR A 66 -12.62 -11.63 5.73
N ILE A 67 -12.88 -10.41 6.19
CA ILE A 67 -13.04 -10.12 7.62
C ILE A 67 -14.52 -10.15 8.01
N THR A 68 -14.88 -11.14 8.82
CA THR A 68 -16.20 -11.25 9.47
C THR A 68 -16.19 -10.77 10.92
N ASP A 69 -15.04 -10.89 11.61
CA ASP A 69 -14.97 -10.74 13.06
C ASP A 69 -14.27 -9.45 13.50
N LEU A 70 -14.78 -8.81 14.57
CA LEU A 70 -14.25 -7.54 15.07
C LEU A 70 -12.83 -7.69 15.68
N SER A 71 -12.54 -8.82 16.32
CA SER A 71 -11.20 -9.10 16.86
C SER A 71 -10.14 -9.16 15.76
N VAL A 72 -10.47 -9.82 14.64
CA VAL A 72 -9.60 -9.90 13.47
C VAL A 72 -9.40 -8.51 12.85
N MET A 73 -10.44 -7.69 12.80
CA MET A 73 -10.36 -6.29 12.34
C MET A 73 -9.38 -5.47 13.18
N ASN A 74 -9.41 -5.60 14.52
CA ASN A 74 -8.48 -4.90 15.42
C ASN A 74 -7.02 -5.28 15.13
N ILE A 75 -6.74 -6.58 14.99
CA ILE A 75 -5.40 -7.07 14.66
C ILE A 75 -4.97 -6.54 13.28
N MET A 76 -5.89 -6.50 12.32
CA MET A 76 -5.59 -6.04 10.97
C MET A 76 -5.28 -4.54 10.92
N LEU A 77 -6.04 -3.71 11.65
CA LEU A 77 -5.76 -2.28 11.77
C LEU A 77 -4.41 -2.02 12.45
N LEU A 78 -4.07 -2.80 13.48
CA LEU A 78 -2.76 -2.73 14.12
C LEU A 78 -1.63 -3.05 13.14
N LYS A 79 -1.74 -4.18 12.43
CA LYS A 79 -0.75 -4.58 11.41
C LYS A 79 -0.64 -3.55 10.29
N ASN A 80 -1.76 -2.99 9.83
CA ASN A 80 -1.76 -1.95 8.81
C ASN A 80 -0.97 -0.71 9.24
N HIS A 81 -1.12 -0.29 10.50
CA HIS A 81 -0.39 0.87 11.03
C HIS A 81 1.11 0.57 11.24
N GLN A 82 1.46 -0.65 11.65
CA GLN A 82 2.86 -1.08 11.75
C GLN A 82 3.55 -1.08 10.38
N GLU A 83 2.90 -1.68 9.38
CA GLU A 83 3.35 -1.68 7.99
C GLU A 83 3.57 -0.27 7.43
N PHE A 84 2.67 0.66 7.77
CA PHE A 84 2.79 2.05 7.35
C PHE A 84 4.02 2.73 7.96
N GLN A 85 4.25 2.54 9.27
CA GLN A 85 5.43 3.07 9.95
C GLN A 85 6.73 2.50 9.38
N GLU A 86 6.81 1.18 9.18
CA GLU A 86 7.98 0.53 8.60
C GLU A 86 8.29 1.06 7.18
N THR A 87 7.24 1.30 6.39
CA THR A 87 7.37 1.80 5.03
C THR A 87 7.89 3.24 5.00
N MET A 88 7.29 4.13 5.81
CA MET A 88 7.62 5.56 5.84
C MET A 88 8.96 5.88 6.51
N ASN A 89 9.41 5.00 7.41
CA ASN A 89 10.69 5.15 8.09
C ASN A 89 11.83 4.40 7.37
N LEU A 90 11.56 3.83 6.19
CA LEU A 90 12.52 3.01 5.40
C LEU A 90 13.15 1.87 6.22
N TRP A 91 12.38 1.28 7.13
CA TRP A 91 12.81 0.08 7.86
C TRP A 91 12.75 -1.15 6.95
N LYS A 92 11.91 -1.11 5.91
CA LYS A 92 11.93 -2.09 4.82
C LYS A 92 12.96 -1.69 3.79
N GLN A 93 13.94 -2.55 3.55
CA GLN A 93 14.95 -2.31 2.51
C GLN A 93 14.56 -2.94 1.19
N GLU A 94 14.73 -2.21 0.09
CA GLU A 94 14.64 -2.80 -1.24
C GLU A 94 15.80 -3.72 -1.51
N CYS A 95 15.46 -4.98 -1.77
CA CYS A 95 16.43 -5.92 -2.25
C CYS A 95 16.51 -5.73 -3.77
N ARG A 96 17.64 -5.20 -4.24
CA ARG A 96 17.94 -5.04 -5.68
C ARG A 96 17.73 -6.31 -6.48
N ARG A 97 17.93 -7.48 -5.85
CA ARG A 97 17.86 -8.78 -6.52
C ARG A 97 16.42 -9.28 -6.70
N CYS A 98 15.43 -8.77 -5.95
CA CYS A 98 14.07 -9.24 -6.07
C CYS A 98 13.24 -8.37 -7.03
N PRO A 99 12.37 -8.98 -7.84
CA PRO A 99 11.51 -8.26 -8.78
C PRO A 99 10.38 -7.48 -8.08
N THR A 100 10.09 -7.79 -6.82
CA THR A 100 9.01 -7.15 -6.06
C THR A 100 9.55 -6.13 -5.05
N PRO A 101 9.04 -4.89 -5.06
CA PRO A 101 9.42 -3.89 -4.07
C PRO A 101 9.19 -4.36 -2.64
N ALA A 102 10.03 -3.89 -1.72
CA ALA A 102 10.00 -4.33 -0.32
C ALA A 102 8.67 -4.02 0.38
N VAL A 103 8.03 -2.91 0.00
CA VAL A 103 6.71 -2.51 0.50
C VAL A 103 5.62 -3.56 0.21
N TRP A 104 5.84 -4.46 -0.76
CA TRP A 104 4.90 -5.52 -1.13
C TRP A 104 5.31 -6.92 -0.66
N ARG A 105 6.47 -7.08 0.00
CA ARG A 105 6.92 -8.39 0.50
C ARG A 105 6.18 -8.77 1.80
N GLY A 106 5.70 -10.02 1.86
CA GLY A 106 4.99 -10.56 3.04
C GLY A 106 3.46 -10.55 2.95
N ARG A 107 2.89 -9.98 1.87
CA ARG A 107 1.47 -10.15 1.54
C ARG A 107 1.33 -11.46 0.76
N PRO A 108 0.42 -12.40 1.11
CA PRO A 108 0.32 -13.72 0.48
C PRO A 108 -0.06 -13.68 -1.02
N TRP A 109 -0.25 -12.49 -1.59
CA TRP A 109 -0.76 -12.23 -2.93
C TRP A 109 0.41 -11.98 -3.89
N ARG A 110 1.09 -13.07 -4.22
CA ARG A 110 2.03 -13.17 -5.33
C ARG A 110 1.27 -12.86 -6.63
N THR A 111 1.51 -11.73 -7.29
CA THR A 111 1.37 -11.76 -8.76
C THR A 111 2.49 -12.66 -9.26
N PRO A 112 2.26 -13.51 -10.28
CA PRO A 112 3.37 -14.06 -11.04
C PRO A 112 4.23 -12.86 -11.45
N THR A 113 5.53 -13.09 -11.57
CA THR A 113 6.46 -12.27 -12.34
C THR A 113 5.73 -11.30 -13.26
N ILE A 114 6.03 -9.99 -13.15
CA ILE A 114 6.01 -9.15 -14.36
C ILE A 114 6.86 -9.95 -15.34
N SER A 115 6.20 -10.71 -16.21
CA SER A 115 6.86 -11.25 -17.37
C SER A 115 7.36 -10.02 -18.11
N THR A 116 8.50 -10.16 -18.73
CA THR A 116 9.18 -9.14 -19.52
C THR A 116 8.41 -8.76 -20.79
N ARG A 117 7.08 -8.59 -20.70
CA ARG A 117 6.21 -8.07 -21.73
C ARG A 117 5.43 -6.90 -21.15
N GLU A 118 6.00 -5.71 -21.29
CA GLU A 118 5.29 -4.51 -21.72
C GLU A 118 6.33 -3.41 -21.97
N PRO A 119 6.64 -3.17 -23.25
CA PRO A 119 6.59 -1.78 -23.74
C PRO A 119 5.44 -1.51 -24.72
N GLU A 120 4.59 -2.50 -25.06
CA GLU A 120 3.56 -2.35 -26.11
C GLU A 120 2.18 -1.85 -25.65
N MET A 121 2.10 -1.12 -24.54
CA MET A 121 0.83 -0.51 -24.08
C MET A 121 0.89 1.02 -24.01
N PHE A 122 1.96 1.65 -24.52
CA PHE A 122 2.13 3.10 -24.43
C PHE A 122 2.82 3.76 -25.64
N GLN A 123 2.78 3.13 -26.82
CA GLN A 123 3.22 3.74 -28.09
C GLN A 123 2.46 3.19 -29.29
N GLU A 124 1.19 3.56 -29.48
CA GLU A 124 0.55 3.58 -30.82
C GLU A 124 -0.88 4.13 -30.72
N GLU A 125 -1.05 5.44 -30.53
CA GLU A 125 -2.35 6.07 -30.86
C GLU A 125 -2.31 7.58 -31.18
N ASP A 126 -1.15 8.15 -31.53
CA ASP A 126 -1.04 9.57 -31.92
C ASP A 126 -0.61 9.80 -33.39
N ALA A 127 -0.65 8.77 -34.25
CA ALA A 127 -0.19 8.89 -35.65
C ALA A 127 -1.30 8.79 -36.71
N ASN A 128 -2.59 8.86 -36.35
CA ASN A 128 -3.65 8.92 -37.36
C ASN A 128 -4.83 9.82 -36.96
N GLN A 129 -4.54 11.11 -36.83
CA GLN A 129 -5.50 12.16 -37.19
C GLN A 129 -5.06 12.79 -38.52
N SER A 130 -5.70 12.32 -39.60
CA SER A 130 -5.78 12.96 -40.92
C SER A 130 -6.39 14.38 -40.78
N PRO A 131 -6.32 15.34 -41.75
CA PRO A 131 -6.65 15.13 -43.17
C PRO A 131 -5.94 16.03 -44.23
N LEU A 132 -6.22 15.71 -45.50
CA LEU A 132 -5.94 16.40 -46.78
C LEU A 132 -4.57 16.17 -47.43
#